data_AF-A0A4Y9MH16-F1
#
_entry.id   AF-A0A4Y9MH16-F1
#
_cell.length_a   1.000
_cell.length_b   1.000
_cell.length_c   1.000
_cell.angle_alpha   90.00
_cell.angle_beta   90.00
_cell.angle_gamma   90.00
#
_symmetry.space_group_name_H-M   'P 1'
#
loop_
_entity.id
_entity.type
_entity.pdbx_description
1 polymer ?
#
loop_
_entity_poly.entity_id
_entity_poly.type
_entity_poly.pdbx_seq_one_letter_code
_entity_poly.pdbx_strand_id
1 'polypeptide(L)'
;MIRVTRLNGERFALNPDLVERVEGHPDTVVFLVDGTKYVVSESVDQVLVEIREYRASILATAYEMDRGTYRSPSSSKEDDAPAPGTRASVVPFPAREER
;
A
#
# COMPACT_ATOMS: atom_id res chain seq x y z
N MET A 1 0.87 -1.15 1.22
CA MET A 1 0.30 -1.76 0.01
C MET A 1 1.23 -1.51 -1.15
N ILE A 2 1.48 -2.51 -1.98
CA ILE A 2 2.19 -2.38 -3.26
C ILE A 2 1.19 -2.26 -4.39
N ARG A 3 1.54 -1.61 -5.50
CA ARG A 3 0.67 -1.52 -6.68
C ARG A 3 1.15 -2.50 -7.72
N VAL A 4 0.23 -3.30 -8.22
CA VAL A 4 0.50 -4.29 -9.27
C VAL A 4 -0.59 -4.21 -10.34
N THR A 5 -0.30 -4.77 -11.51
CA THR A 5 -1.14 -4.63 -12.69
C THR A 5 -1.56 -6.00 -13.18
N ARG A 6 -2.86 -6.20 -13.34
CA ARG A 6 -3.40 -7.41 -13.98
C ARG A 6 -3.03 -7.43 -15.46
N LEU A 7 -3.08 -8.61 -16.08
CA LEU A 7 -2.84 -8.74 -17.53
C LEU A 7 -3.82 -7.94 -18.41
N ASN A 8 -5.00 -7.57 -17.89
CA ASN A 8 -5.95 -6.70 -18.58
C ASN A 8 -5.61 -5.20 -18.48
N GLY A 9 -4.49 -4.83 -17.83
CA GLY A 9 -4.05 -3.44 -17.62
C GLY A 9 -4.65 -2.75 -16.40
N GLU A 10 -5.58 -3.39 -15.69
CA GLU A 10 -6.16 -2.85 -14.47
C GLU A 10 -5.15 -2.90 -13.31
N ARG A 11 -4.96 -1.76 -12.65
CA ARG A 11 -4.06 -1.63 -11.51
C ARG A 11 -4.83 -1.83 -10.22
N PHE A 12 -4.26 -2.60 -9.30
CA PHE A 12 -4.81 -2.78 -7.96
C PHE A 12 -3.72 -2.71 -6.89
N ALA A 13 -4.16 -2.46 -5.66
CA ALA A 13 -3.28 -2.45 -4.50
C ALA A 13 -3.30 -3.84 -3.84
N LEU A 14 -2.12 -4.39 -3.58
CA LEU A 14 -1.93 -5.68 -2.94
C LEU A 14 -1.25 -5.49 -1.59
N ASN A 15 -1.68 -6.27 -0.59
CA ASN A 15 -0.96 -6.35 0.67
C ASN A 15 0.25 -7.29 0.53
N PRO A 16 1.49 -6.77 0.56
CA PRO A 16 2.68 -7.60 0.39
C PRO A 16 2.91 -8.57 1.55
N ASP A 17 2.32 -8.32 2.72
CA ASP A 17 2.50 -9.20 3.89
C ASP A 17 1.60 -10.45 3.85
N LEU A 18 0.63 -10.49 2.93
CA LEU A 18 -0.20 -11.67 2.67
C LEU A 18 0.33 -12.49 1.49
N VAL A 19 1.40 -12.05 0.84
CA VAL A 19 2.01 -12.81 -0.26
C VAL A 19 2.74 -14.00 0.33
N GLU A 20 2.28 -15.19 -0.02
CA GLU A 20 2.90 -16.46 0.37
C GLU A 20 4.11 -16.77 -0.52
N ARG A 21 3.93 -16.66 -1.85
CA ARG A 21 4.96 -16.94 -2.85
C ARG A 21 4.64 -16.26 -4.17
N VAL A 22 5.68 -16.07 -4.99
CA VAL A 22 5.58 -15.54 -6.36
C VAL A 22 6.29 -16.51 -7.29
N GLU A 23 5.60 -16.99 -8.31
CA GLU A 23 6.14 -17.88 -9.35
C GLU A 23 5.95 -17.20 -10.71
N GLY A 24 6.80 -17.47 -11.70
CA GLY A 24 6.60 -16.89 -13.03
C GLY A 24 6.91 -17.84 -14.16
N HIS A 25 5.90 -18.40 -14.83
CA HIS A 25 6.00 -19.16 -16.10
C HIS A 25 4.60 -19.39 -16.74
N PRO A 26 4.28 -18.92 -17.97
CA PRO A 26 4.87 -17.82 -18.74
C PRO A 26 4.54 -16.42 -18.17
N ASP A 27 3.50 -16.32 -17.35
CA ASP A 27 3.09 -15.11 -16.63
C ASP A 27 3.47 -15.22 -15.15
N THR A 28 3.55 -14.08 -14.46
CA THR A 28 3.81 -14.05 -13.01
C THR A 28 2.52 -14.27 -12.23
N VAL A 29 2.53 -15.23 -11.31
CA VAL A 29 1.42 -15.53 -10.42
C VAL A 29 1.84 -15.25 -8.97
N VAL A 30 1.09 -14.38 -8.32
CA VAL A 30 1.22 -14.09 -6.89
C VAL A 30 0.20 -14.93 -6.13
N PHE A 31 0.69 -15.74 -5.19
CA PHE A 31 -0.12 -16.57 -4.32
C PHE A 31 -0.24 -15.89 -2.97
N LEU A 32 -1.47 -15.75 -2.49
CA LEU A 32 -1.76 -15.26 -1.15
C LEU A 32 -1.97 -16.40 -0.18
N VAL A 33 -1.73 -16.12 1.11
CA VAL A 33 -1.87 -17.08 2.22
C VAL A 33 -3.29 -17.65 2.39
N ASP A 34 -4.30 -17.00 1.83
CA ASP A 34 -5.69 -17.45 1.84
C ASP A 34 -6.03 -18.38 0.65
N GLY A 35 -5.04 -18.67 -0.21
CA GLY A 35 -5.21 -19.44 -1.44
C GLY A 35 -5.61 -18.63 -2.67
N THR A 36 -5.89 -17.33 -2.52
CA THR A 36 -6.18 -16.42 -3.64
C THR A 36 -4.95 -16.28 -4.53
N LYS A 37 -5.17 -16.21 -5.86
CA LYS A 37 -4.10 -16.09 -6.86
C LYS A 37 -4.35 -14.89 -7.76
N TYR A 38 -3.31 -14.11 -8.00
CA TYR A 38 -3.33 -13.01 -8.96
C TYR A 38 -2.31 -13.24 -10.06
N VAL A 39 -2.75 -13.16 -11.31
CA VAL A 39 -1.84 -13.11 -12.46
C VAL A 39 -1.55 -11.65 -12.76
N VAL A 40 -0.27 -11.29 -12.74
CA VAL A 40 0.21 -9.92 -12.85
C VAL A 40 1.17 -9.78 -14.02
N SER A 41 1.27 -8.56 -14.55
CA SER A 41 2.16 -8.23 -15.67
C SER A 41 3.62 -8.04 -15.24
N GLU A 42 3.82 -7.74 -13.96
CA GLU A 42 5.13 -7.53 -13.36
C GLU A 42 5.91 -8.86 -13.28
N SER A 43 7.22 -8.82 -13.49
CA SER A 43 8.09 -9.98 -13.26
C SER A 43 8.20 -10.30 -11.77
N VAL A 44 8.66 -11.52 -11.45
CA VAL A 44 8.97 -11.93 -10.07
C VAL A 44 9.90 -10.92 -9.39
N ASP A 45 10.94 -10.47 -10.07
CA ASP A 45 11.90 -9.49 -9.55
C ASP A 45 11.27 -8.12 -9.29
N GLN A 46 10.38 -7.66 -10.18
CA GLN A 46 9.67 -6.40 -9.99
C GLN A 46 8.77 -6.45 -8.76
N VAL A 47 8.04 -7.55 -8.56
CA VAL A 47 7.22 -7.75 -7.36
C VAL A 47 8.08 -7.75 -6.10
N LEU A 48 9.23 -8.43 -6.11
CA LEU A 48 10.18 -8.45 -4.98
C LEU A 48 10.72 -7.06 -4.64
N VAL A 49 11.06 -6.26 -5.66
CA VAL A 49 11.51 -4.87 -5.47
C VAL A 49 10.41 -4.02 -4.85
N GLU A 50 9.17 -4.09 -5.37
CA GLU A 50 8.04 -3.34 -4.81
C GLU A 50 7.78 -3.69 -3.33
N ILE A 51 7.86 -4.99 -2.97
CA ILE A 51 7.72 -5.45 -1.58
C ILE A 51 8.84 -4.86 -0.71
N ARG A 52 10.08 -4.89 -1.20
CA ARG A 52 11.25 -4.38 -0.47
C ARG A 52 11.15 -2.87 -0.27
N GLU A 53 10.85 -2.12 -1.32
CA GLU A 53 10.71 -0.66 -1.27
C GLU A 53 9.57 -0.26 -0.33
N TYR A 54 8.44 -0.97 -0.36
CA TYR A 54 7.36 -0.75 0.59
C TYR A 54 7.82 -0.90 2.04
N ARG A 55 8.51 -2.00 2.39
CA ARG A 55 9.01 -2.23 3.75
C ARG A 55 10.07 -1.21 4.16
N ALA A 56 10.96 -0.86 3.24
CA ALA A 56 11.97 0.18 3.46
C ALA A 56 11.31 1.55 3.71
N SER A 57 10.26 1.89 2.96
CA SER A 57 9.54 3.15 3.11
C SER A 57 8.88 3.31 4.48
N ILE A 58 8.35 2.21 5.05
CA ILE A 58 7.78 2.21 6.41
C ILE A 58 8.86 2.55 7.42
N LEU A 59 10.01 1.89 7.34
CA LEU A 59 11.12 2.11 8.27
C LEU A 59 11.71 3.51 8.12
N ALA A 60 11.91 3.98 6.89
CA ALA A 60 12.39 5.32 6.61
C ALA A 60 11.44 6.38 7.20
N THR A 61 10.14 6.23 6.96
CA THR A 61 9.10 7.11 7.52
C THR A 61 9.12 7.12 9.04
N ALA A 62 9.23 5.94 9.66
CA ALA A 62 9.31 5.83 11.12
C ALA A 62 10.57 6.53 11.68
N TYR A 63 11.72 6.39 11.02
CA TYR A 63 12.95 7.11 11.41
C TYR A 63 12.82 8.63 11.27
N GLU A 64 12.16 9.11 10.22
CA GLU A 64 11.89 10.54 10.05
C GLU A 64 10.96 11.08 11.14
N MET A 65 9.96 10.29 11.55
CA MET A 65 9.04 10.66 12.64
C MET A 65 9.78 10.75 13.98
N ASP A 66 10.65 9.79 14.30
CA ASP A 66 11.47 9.78 15.52
C ASP A 66 12.39 11.00 15.61
N ARG A 67 12.96 11.43 14.48
CA ARG A 67 13.84 12.60 14.40
C ARG A 67 13.09 13.94 14.28
N GLY A 68 11.76 13.92 14.21
CA GLY A 68 10.95 15.12 13.98
C GLY A 68 11.14 15.76 12.60
N THR A 69 11.67 15.01 11.62
CA THR A 69 11.88 15.49 10.24
C THR A 69 10.77 15.08 9.28
N TYR A 70 9.86 14.20 9.70
CA TYR A 70 8.74 13.75 8.87
C TYR A 70 7.81 14.91 8.51
N ARG A 71 7.53 15.06 7.21
CA ARG A 71 6.48 15.95 6.71
C ARG A 71 5.37 15.10 6.15
N SER A 72 4.17 15.23 6.71
CA SER A 72 3.00 14.58 6.13
C SER A 72 2.78 15.12 4.71
N PRO A 73 2.62 14.27 3.69
CA PRO A 73 2.26 14.73 2.35
C PRO A 73 0.87 15.40 2.30
N SER A 74 0.05 15.28 3.36
CA SER A 74 -1.23 15.97 3.47
C SER A 74 -1.12 17.44 3.92
N SER A 75 0.01 17.87 4.50
CA SER A 75 0.13 19.24 5.05
C SER A 75 0.67 20.27 4.04
N SER A 76 1.10 19.86 2.85
CA SER A 76 1.64 20.77 1.82
C SER A 76 0.57 21.47 0.96
N LYS A 77 -0.69 21.53 1.44
CA LYS A 77 -1.76 22.36 0.84
C LYS A 77 -2.34 23.42 1.79
N GLU A 78 -1.84 23.54 3.02
CA GLU A 78 -2.41 24.46 4.04
C GLU A 78 -1.39 25.45 4.65
N ASP A 79 -0.22 25.63 4.03
CA ASP A 79 0.72 26.73 4.40
C ASP A 79 0.25 28.12 3.89
N ASP A 80 -1.07 28.38 3.88
CA ASP A 80 -1.65 29.73 3.82
C ASP A 80 -2.69 29.88 4.96
N ALA A 81 -2.18 30.35 6.11
CA ALA A 81 -2.87 30.77 7.34
C ALA A 81 -3.57 29.70 8.24
N PRO A 82 -3.36 29.74 9.59
CA PRO A 82 -4.05 28.87 10.51
C PRO A 82 -5.45 29.41 10.87
N ALA A 83 -6.50 28.62 10.63
CA ALA A 83 -7.78 28.76 11.32
C ALA A 83 -7.87 27.73 12.46
N PRO A 84 -8.30 28.11 13.68
CA PRO A 84 -8.30 27.19 14.81
C PRO A 84 -9.51 26.25 14.73
N GLY A 85 -9.23 24.95 14.74
CA GLY A 85 -10.21 23.92 15.10
C GLY A 85 -10.70 23.06 13.94
N THR A 86 -9.93 22.05 13.56
CA THR A 86 -10.49 20.82 12.99
C THR A 86 -9.66 19.64 13.49
N ARG A 87 -10.13 19.02 14.59
CA ARG A 87 -9.68 17.67 14.96
C ARG A 87 -10.15 16.75 13.84
N ALA A 88 -9.22 16.12 13.13
CA ALA A 88 -9.53 15.10 12.14
C ALA A 88 -10.39 14.01 12.79
N SER A 89 -11.68 13.99 12.46
CA SER A 89 -12.63 12.98 12.91
C SER A 89 -12.59 11.83 11.91
N VAL A 90 -11.92 10.74 12.27
CA VAL A 90 -12.10 9.47 11.57
C VAL A 90 -13.45 8.93 12.00
N VAL A 91 -14.46 9.04 11.14
CA VAL A 91 -15.78 8.46 11.35
C VAL A 91 -15.70 6.94 11.12
N PRO A 92 -16.19 6.10 12.04
CA PRO A 92 -16.22 4.65 11.84
C PRO A 92 -17.13 4.29 10.67
N PHE A 93 -16.68 3.31 9.88
CA PHE A 93 -17.41 2.77 8.73
C PHE A 93 -18.67 2.05 9.23
N PRO A 94 -19.87 2.33 8.69
CA PRO A 94 -21.09 1.69 9.18
C PRO A 94 -21.03 0.17 8.93
N ALA A 95 -21.17 -0.61 10.00
CA ALA A 95 -21.31 -2.06 9.91
C ALA A 95 -22.61 -2.37 9.17
N ARG A 96 -22.51 -3.11 8.07
CA ARG A 96 -23.65 -3.57 7.29
C ARG A 96 -24.34 -4.66 8.11
N GLU A 97 -25.54 -4.39 8.64
CA GLU A 97 -26.41 -5.44 9.17
C GLU A 97 -26.84 -6.35 8.01
N GLU A 98 -26.32 -7.57 7.98
CA GLU A 98 -26.82 -8.64 7.13
C GLU A 98 -28.11 -9.19 7.76
N ARG A 99 -29.15 -9.30 6.93
CA ARG A 99 -30.48 -9.79 7.27
C ARG A 99 -30.68 -11.18 6.69
#